data_AF-A0A6A1Z7D6-F1
#
_entry.id   AF-A0A6A1Z7D6-F1
#
_cell.length_a   1.000
_cell.length_b   1.000
_cell.length_c   1.000
_cell.angle_alpha   90.00
_cell.angle_beta   90.00
_cell.angle_gamma   90.00
#
_symmetry.space_group_name_H-M   'P 1'
#
loop_
_entity.id
_entity.type
_entity.pdbx_description
1 polymer ?
#
loop_
_entity_poly.entity_id
_entity_poly.type
_entity_poly.pdbx_seq_one_letter_code
_entity_poly.pdbx_strand_id
1 'polypeptide(L)'
;MLSTVTGGQWFFPLIIVCLILGIVAIIAQKKKLTKLKRITDNFAYTILVILLIIEWILYFKKQFDFVTPAIYTTIIVYLLGRQLLSKYRSSLLKKLGAKYKQLTIGLATIYILLVALLLLIGSKFSTLGWIIAGLVIIIFSFASYIIEKAKQ
;
A
#
# COMPACT_ATOMS: atom_id res chain seq x y z
N MET A 1 -22.80 -30.93 3.47
CA MET A 1 -21.40 -30.49 3.60
C MET A 1 -21.15 -29.37 2.62
N LEU A 2 -21.18 -28.11 3.05
CA LEU A 2 -20.62 -27.03 2.25
C LEU A 2 -19.11 -27.26 2.21
N SER A 3 -18.59 -27.62 1.04
CA SER A 3 -17.15 -27.63 0.77
C SER A 3 -16.63 -26.24 1.12
N THR A 4 -16.02 -26.14 2.31
CA THR A 4 -15.31 -24.93 2.71
C THR A 4 -14.11 -24.90 1.79
N VAL A 5 -14.12 -23.93 0.87
CA VAL A 5 -12.99 -23.60 0.01
C VAL A 5 -11.82 -23.28 0.94
N THR A 6 -11.02 -24.30 1.24
CA THR A 6 -9.92 -24.27 2.18
C THR A 6 -8.70 -23.71 1.44
N GLY A 7 -8.04 -22.72 2.04
CA GLY A 7 -6.73 -22.26 1.59
C GLY A 7 -6.71 -21.44 0.30
N GLY A 8 -7.29 -20.24 0.30
CA GLY A 8 -6.97 -19.19 -0.69
C GLY A 8 -7.49 -19.39 -2.12
N GLN A 9 -8.09 -20.53 -2.46
CA GLN A 9 -8.66 -20.76 -3.80
C GLN A 9 -9.78 -19.77 -4.18
N TRP A 10 -10.51 -19.24 -3.20
CA TRP A 10 -11.51 -18.18 -3.39
C TRP A 10 -10.89 -16.86 -3.89
N PHE A 11 -9.57 -16.68 -3.73
CA PHE A 11 -8.83 -15.50 -4.18
C PHE A 11 -8.48 -15.55 -5.67
N PHE A 12 -8.49 -16.75 -6.29
CA PHE A 12 -8.10 -16.93 -7.69
C PHE A 12 -9.03 -16.20 -8.69
N PRO A 13 -10.37 -16.27 -8.56
CA PRO A 13 -11.28 -15.46 -9.37
C PRO A 13 -11.04 -13.96 -9.20
N LEU A 14 -10.69 -13.51 -7.99
CA LEU A 14 -10.39 -12.10 -7.71
C LEU A 14 -9.11 -11.65 -8.41
N ILE A 15 -8.06 -12.48 -8.47
CA ILE A 15 -6.85 -12.18 -9.26
C ILE A 15 -7.21 -11.97 -10.73
N ILE A 16 -8.03 -12.87 -11.31
CA ILE A 16 -8.45 -12.78 -12.71
C ILE A 16 -9.23 -11.48 -12.95
N VAL A 17 -10.18 -11.15 -12.07
CA VAL A 17 -10.94 -9.89 -12.14
C VAL A 17 -10.01 -8.68 -12.06
N CYS A 18 -9.05 -8.66 -11.14
CA CYS A 18 -8.06 -7.59 -11.01
C CYS A 18 -7.18 -7.44 -12.26
N LEU A 19 -6.75 -8.54 -12.88
CA LEU A 19 -5.99 -8.50 -14.13
C LEU A 19 -6.79 -7.90 -15.28
N ILE A 20 -8.05 -8.32 -15.43
CA ILE A 20 -8.97 -7.76 -16.45
C ILE A 20 -9.16 -6.26 -16.21
N LEU A 21 -9.43 -5.85 -14.97
CA LEU A 21 -9.57 -4.43 -14.62
C LEU A 21 -8.30 -3.64 -14.92
N GLY A 22 -7.12 -4.20 -14.64
CA GLY A 22 -5.84 -3.59 -14.97
C GLY A 22 -5.68 -3.36 -16.48
N ILE A 23 -6.00 -4.37 -17.30
CA ILE A 23 -5.99 -4.26 -18.76
C ILE A 23 -6.96 -3.19 -19.24
N VAL A 24 -8.20 -3.19 -18.73
CA VAL A 24 -9.23 -2.20 -19.07
C VAL A 24 -8.78 -0.79 -18.69
N ALA A 25 -8.16 -0.60 -17.52
CA ALA A 25 -7.64 0.69 -17.07
C ALA A 25 -6.53 1.21 -17.99
N ILE A 26 -5.59 0.33 -18.40
CA ILE A 26 -4.52 0.68 -19.34
C ILE A 26 -5.10 1.09 -20.70
N ILE A 27 -6.05 0.32 -21.23
CA ILE A 27 -6.71 0.62 -22.51
C ILE A 27 -7.48 1.94 -22.43
N ALA A 28 -8.25 2.14 -21.35
CA ALA A 28 -9.00 3.37 -21.14
C ALA A 28 -8.08 4.59 -21.05
N GLN A 29 -6.92 4.45 -20.40
CA GLN A 29 -5.92 5.51 -20.34
C GLN A 29 -5.29 5.79 -21.72
N LYS A 30 -4.88 4.77 -22.46
CA LYS A 30 -4.32 4.93 -23.82
C LYS A 30 -5.32 5.59 -24.78
N LYS A 31 -6.60 5.20 -24.71
CA LYS A 31 -7.67 5.75 -25.55
C LYS A 31 -8.31 7.04 -25.00
N LYS A 32 -7.79 7.61 -23.91
CA LYS A 32 -8.31 8.82 -23.24
C LYS A 32 -9.81 8.72 -22.85
N LEU A 33 -10.30 7.51 -22.58
CA LEU A 33 -11.68 7.23 -22.17
C LEU A 33 -11.85 7.52 -20.66
N THR A 34 -12.03 8.79 -20.32
CA THR A 34 -12.06 9.28 -18.93
C THR A 34 -13.18 8.66 -18.08
N LYS A 35 -14.38 8.46 -18.64
CA LYS A 35 -15.50 7.80 -17.96
C LYS A 35 -15.19 6.34 -17.63
N LEU A 36 -14.71 5.59 -18.62
CA LEU A 36 -14.37 4.17 -18.45
C LEU A 36 -13.26 4.00 -17.41
N LYS A 37 -12.20 4.81 -17.50
CA LYS A 37 -11.12 4.81 -16.51
C LYS A 37 -11.64 5.06 -15.09
N ARG A 38 -12.50 6.07 -14.90
CA ARG A 38 -13.10 6.37 -13.58
C ARG A 38 -13.92 5.20 -13.04
N ILE A 39 -14.73 4.54 -13.88
CA ILE A 39 -15.54 3.39 -13.47
C ILE A 39 -14.63 2.22 -13.07
N THR A 40 -13.62 1.91 -13.88
CA THR A 40 -12.66 0.84 -13.59
C THR A 40 -11.87 1.11 -12.31
N ASP A 41 -11.39 2.34 -12.12
CA ASP A 41 -10.67 2.74 -10.91
C ASP A 41 -11.57 2.59 -9.68
N ASN A 42 -12.81 3.09 -9.72
CA ASN A 42 -13.76 2.95 -8.62
C ASN A 42 -14.05 1.48 -8.29
N PHE A 43 -14.25 0.64 -9.31
CA PHE A 43 -14.52 -0.78 -9.12
C PHE A 43 -13.33 -1.50 -8.46
N ALA A 44 -12.10 -1.18 -8.87
CA ALA A 44 -10.88 -1.70 -8.25
C ALA A 44 -10.75 -1.27 -6.78
N TYR A 45 -11.06 -0.01 -6.44
CA TYR A 45 -11.07 0.46 -5.04
C TYR A 45 -12.12 -0.27 -4.21
N THR A 46 -13.33 -0.49 -4.73
CA THR A 46 -14.37 -1.25 -4.04
C THR A 46 -13.93 -2.68 -3.75
N ILE A 47 -13.32 -3.36 -4.72
CA ILE A 47 -12.78 -4.70 -4.52
C ILE A 47 -11.70 -4.71 -3.44
N LEU A 48 -10.77 -3.74 -3.44
CA LEU A 48 -9.74 -3.62 -2.42
C LEU A 48 -10.33 -3.46 -1.01
N VAL A 49 -11.38 -2.65 -0.85
CA VAL A 49 -12.06 -2.47 0.46
C VAL A 49 -12.75 -3.75 0.90
N ILE A 50 -13.45 -4.44 0.00
CA ILE A 50 -14.11 -5.72 0.32
C ILE A 50 -13.07 -6.76 0.73
N LEU A 51 -11.97 -6.87 -0.02
CA LEU A 51 -10.85 -7.74 0.34
C LEU A 51 -10.31 -7.43 1.72
N LEU A 52 -10.09 -6.16 2.04
CA LEU A 52 -9.63 -5.74 3.36
C LEU A 52 -10.57 -6.20 4.48
N ILE A 53 -11.88 -6.04 4.29
CA ILE A 53 -12.89 -6.48 5.26
C ILE A 53 -12.81 -8.00 5.45
N ILE A 54 -12.70 -8.76 4.35
CA ILE A 54 -12.57 -10.22 4.40
C ILE A 54 -11.29 -10.63 5.15
N GLU A 55 -10.16 -10.03 4.83
CA GLU A 55 -8.86 -10.26 5.49
C GLU A 55 -8.95 -10.06 7.01
N TRP A 56 -9.58 -8.97 7.47
CA TRP A 56 -9.80 -8.73 8.90
C TRP A 56 -10.76 -9.75 9.52
N ILE A 57 -11.85 -10.13 8.85
CA ILE A 57 -12.75 -11.19 9.33
C ILE A 57 -11.99 -12.51 9.50
N LEU A 58 -11.14 -12.88 8.52
CA LEU A 58 -10.33 -14.10 8.56
C LEU A 58 -9.32 -14.07 9.71
N TYR A 59 -8.73 -12.91 10.00
CA TYR A 59 -7.89 -12.73 11.18
C TYR A 59 -8.66 -12.92 12.49
N PHE A 60 -9.83 -12.28 12.65
CA PHE A 60 -10.63 -12.45 13.88
C PHE A 60 -11.14 -13.89 14.06
N LYS A 61 -11.34 -14.62 12.96
CA LYS A 61 -11.63 -16.05 12.96
C LYS A 61 -10.39 -16.94 13.22
N LYS A 62 -9.22 -16.35 13.46
CA LYS A 62 -7.92 -17.04 13.65
C LYS A 62 -7.50 -17.90 12.46
N GLN A 63 -7.97 -17.57 11.26
CA GLN A 63 -7.59 -18.27 10.03
C GLN A 63 -6.34 -17.66 9.40
N PHE A 64 -6.14 -16.34 9.58
CA PHE A 64 -4.95 -15.60 9.13
C PHE A 64 -4.21 -14.97 10.31
N ASP A 65 -2.89 -14.81 10.15
CA ASP A 65 -2.06 -14.01 11.06
C ASP A 65 -2.31 -12.52 10.88
N PHE A 66 -2.12 -11.74 11.95
CA PHE A 66 -2.32 -10.28 11.96
C PHE A 66 -1.58 -9.54 10.83
N VAL A 67 -0.42 -10.06 10.42
CA VAL A 67 0.46 -9.41 9.45
C VAL A 67 -0.21 -9.29 8.08
N THR A 68 -0.96 -10.29 7.65
CA THR A 68 -1.64 -10.30 6.34
C THR A 68 -2.64 -9.15 6.19
N PRO A 69 -3.70 -9.02 7.03
CA PRO A 69 -4.62 -7.88 6.94
C PRO A 69 -3.93 -6.54 7.24
N ALA A 70 -2.90 -6.50 8.09
CA ALA A 70 -2.16 -5.27 8.38
C ALA A 70 -1.38 -4.74 7.15
N ILE A 71 -0.76 -5.64 6.37
CA ILE A 71 -0.11 -5.27 5.10
C ILE A 71 -1.16 -4.75 4.11
N TYR A 72 -2.28 -5.45 3.94
CA TYR A 72 -3.36 -5.00 3.06
C TYR A 72 -3.92 -3.62 3.49
N THR A 73 -4.10 -3.40 4.79
CA THR A 73 -4.51 -2.10 5.34
C THR A 73 -3.52 -1.01 4.95
N THR A 74 -2.23 -1.27 5.14
CA THR A 74 -1.14 -0.33 4.85
C THR A 74 -1.09 0.04 3.37
N ILE A 75 -1.27 -0.94 2.48
CA ILE A 75 -1.36 -0.73 1.02
C ILE A 75 -2.53 0.18 0.68
N ILE A 76 -3.73 -0.09 1.22
CA ILE A 76 -4.94 0.68 0.92
C ILE A 76 -4.80 2.12 1.43
N VAL A 77 -4.31 2.32 2.65
CA VAL A 77 -4.07 3.65 3.22
C VAL A 77 -3.09 4.44 2.34
N TYR A 78 -2.01 3.80 1.89
CA TYR A 78 -1.05 4.44 0.99
C TYR A 78 -1.68 4.83 -0.35
N LEU A 79 -2.45 3.92 -0.98
CA LEU A 79 -3.13 4.18 -2.25
C LEU A 79 -4.13 5.34 -2.13
N LEU A 80 -4.94 5.37 -1.05
CA LEU A 80 -5.87 6.46 -0.78
C LEU A 80 -5.13 7.78 -0.53
N GLY A 81 -4.06 7.77 0.27
CA GLY A 81 -3.22 8.94 0.52
C GLY A 81 -2.62 9.49 -0.77
N ARG A 82 -2.12 8.63 -1.65
CA ARG A 82 -1.58 9.00 -2.97
C ARG A 82 -2.66 9.57 -3.89
N GLN A 83 -3.86 8.97 -3.88
CA GLN A 83 -4.98 9.44 -4.68
C GLN A 83 -5.46 10.82 -4.21
N LEU A 84 -5.53 11.05 -2.90
CA LEU A 84 -5.85 12.35 -2.32
C LEU A 84 -4.80 13.41 -2.69
N LEU A 85 -3.51 13.08 -2.55
CA LEU A 85 -2.41 13.97 -2.97
C LEU A 85 -2.54 14.35 -4.46
N SER A 86 -2.83 13.38 -5.32
CA SER A 86 -3.03 13.62 -6.75
C SER A 86 -4.26 14.48 -7.03
N LYS A 87 -5.39 14.18 -6.38
CA LYS A 87 -6.67 14.90 -6.57
C LYS A 87 -6.58 16.36 -6.12
N TYR A 88 -5.89 16.62 -5.02
CA TYR A 88 -5.73 17.96 -4.46
C TYR A 88 -4.40 18.62 -4.82
N ARG A 89 -3.68 18.08 -5.82
CA ARG A 89 -2.34 18.52 -6.19
C ARG A 89 -2.22 20.04 -6.40
N SER A 90 -3.15 20.66 -7.13
CA SER A 90 -3.11 22.11 -7.41
C SER A 90 -3.25 22.95 -6.15
N SER A 91 -4.19 22.59 -5.27
CA SER A 91 -4.42 23.26 -3.98
C SER A 91 -3.24 23.06 -3.02
N LEU A 92 -2.73 21.83 -2.94
CA LEU A 92 -1.60 21.48 -2.07
C LEU A 92 -0.28 22.08 -2.55
N LEU A 93 -0.01 22.12 -3.86
CA LEU A 93 1.16 22.82 -4.41
C LEU A 93 1.09 24.31 -4.12
N LYS A 94 -0.09 24.94 -4.23
CA LYS A 94 -0.26 26.36 -3.92
C LYS A 94 -0.01 26.67 -2.44
N LYS A 95 -0.42 25.77 -1.53
CA LYS A 95 -0.23 25.95 -0.08
C LYS A 95 1.17 25.56 0.42
N LEU A 96 1.74 24.48 -0.12
CA LEU A 96 2.94 23.84 0.41
C LEU A 96 4.19 24.08 -0.44
N GLY A 97 4.05 24.49 -1.70
CA GLY A 97 5.16 24.74 -2.61
C GLY A 97 6.12 23.55 -2.68
N ALA A 98 7.41 23.79 -2.38
CA ALA A 98 8.45 22.76 -2.35
C ALA A 98 8.19 21.65 -1.32
N LYS A 99 7.48 21.93 -0.22
CA LYS A 99 7.13 20.94 0.82
C LYS A 99 6.14 19.89 0.33
N TYR A 100 5.40 20.15 -0.76
CA TYR A 100 4.56 19.14 -1.40
C TYR A 100 5.39 17.93 -1.88
N LYS A 101 6.58 18.18 -2.45
CA LYS A 101 7.47 17.11 -2.91
C LYS A 101 7.95 16.27 -1.72
N GLN A 102 8.35 16.91 -0.63
CA GLN A 102 8.72 16.23 0.62
C GLN A 102 7.56 15.42 1.20
N LEU A 103 6.34 15.93 1.18
CA LEU A 103 5.15 15.20 1.63
C LEU A 103 4.91 13.93 0.80
N THR A 104 5.03 14.01 -0.52
CA THR A 104 4.86 12.83 -1.39
C THR A 104 5.93 11.76 -1.16
N ILE A 105 7.18 12.18 -0.93
CA ILE A 105 8.31 11.28 -0.63
C ILE A 105 8.13 10.68 0.78
N GLY A 106 7.73 11.49 1.76
CA GLY A 106 7.47 11.06 3.13
C GLY A 106 6.38 10.00 3.19
N LEU A 107 5.27 10.19 2.46
CA LEU A 107 4.20 9.19 2.38
C LEU A 107 4.71 7.84 1.82
N ALA A 108 5.51 7.87 0.75
CA ALA A 108 6.08 6.65 0.17
C ALA A 108 7.10 5.99 1.11
N THR A 109 7.91 6.78 1.81
CA THR A 109 8.91 6.30 2.76
C THR A 109 8.26 5.63 3.96
N ILE A 110 7.23 6.25 4.54
CA ILE A 110 6.45 5.70 5.65
C ILE A 110 5.77 4.39 5.23
N TYR A 111 5.19 4.35 4.03
CA TYR A 111 4.60 3.13 3.48
C TYR A 111 5.62 1.98 3.39
N ILE A 112 6.79 2.23 2.78
CA ILE A 112 7.84 1.20 2.64
C ILE A 112 8.32 0.72 4.01
N LEU A 113 8.56 1.63 4.95
CA LEU A 113 8.99 1.31 6.30
C LEU A 113 7.94 0.44 7.03
N LEU A 114 6.66 0.82 6.97
CA LEU A 114 5.57 0.07 7.60
C LEU A 114 5.43 -1.33 7.01
N VAL A 115 5.49 -1.48 5.68
CA VAL A 115 5.41 -2.80 5.04
C VAL A 115 6.62 -3.65 5.42
N ALA A 116 7.83 -3.09 5.41
CA ALA A 116 9.04 -3.79 5.83
C ALA A 116 8.95 -4.26 7.29
N LEU A 117 8.50 -3.37 8.19
CA LEU A 117 8.24 -3.67 9.60
C LEU A 117 7.25 -4.83 9.76
N LEU A 118 6.13 -4.78 9.05
CA LEU A 118 5.11 -5.84 9.10
C LEU A 118 5.63 -7.18 8.56
N LEU A 119 6.41 -7.17 7.49
CA LEU A 119 7.06 -8.38 6.97
C LEU A 119 8.05 -8.97 7.98
N LEU A 120 8.84 -8.13 8.67
CA LEU A 120 9.72 -8.58 9.74
C LEU A 120 8.91 -9.24 10.87
N ILE A 121 7.80 -8.63 11.31
CA ILE A 121 6.90 -9.22 12.33
C ILE A 121 6.39 -10.60 11.86
N GLY A 122 5.90 -10.70 10.62
CA GLY A 122 5.34 -11.96 10.08
C GLY A 122 6.37 -13.05 9.86
N SER A 123 7.61 -12.70 9.56
CA SER A 123 8.71 -13.66 9.40
C SER A 123 9.19 -14.29 10.72
N LYS A 124 8.56 -13.94 11.86
CA LYS A 124 9.01 -14.31 13.21
C LYS A 124 10.49 -13.97 13.43
N PHE A 125 10.90 -12.80 12.93
CA PHE A 125 12.27 -12.33 13.02
C PHE A 125 12.71 -12.29 14.48
N SER A 126 13.88 -12.87 14.78
CA SER A 126 14.39 -12.93 16.15
C SER A 126 14.67 -11.52 16.69
N THR A 127 14.72 -11.38 18.01
CA THR A 127 15.06 -10.12 18.69
C THR A 127 16.38 -9.52 18.17
N LEU A 128 17.33 -10.36 17.76
CA LEU A 128 18.59 -9.96 17.11
C LEU A 128 18.37 -9.32 15.73
N GLY A 129 17.46 -9.87 14.93
CA GLY A 129 17.11 -9.29 13.63
C GLY A 129 16.41 -7.94 13.76
N TRP A 130 15.62 -7.74 14.81
CA TRP A 130 15.03 -6.44 15.16
C TRP A 130 16.07 -5.39 15.51
N ILE A 131 17.09 -5.78 16.29
CA ILE A 131 18.22 -4.91 16.64
C ILE A 131 19.02 -4.50 15.40
N ILE A 132 19.29 -5.44 14.49
CA ILE A 132 19.99 -5.17 13.22
C ILE A 132 19.16 -4.24 12.33
N ALA A 133 17.86 -4.48 12.19
CA ALA A 133 16.97 -3.60 11.41
C ALA A 133 16.94 -2.18 11.99
N GLY A 134 16.88 -2.03 13.32
CA GLY A 134 16.97 -0.73 13.99
C GLY A 134 18.30 -0.01 13.73
N LEU A 135 19.42 -0.73 13.80
CA LEU A 135 20.75 -0.19 13.49
C LEU A 135 20.84 0.30 12.04
N VAL A 136 20.31 -0.47 11.08
CA VAL A 136 20.29 -0.07 9.66
C VAL A 136 19.47 1.21 9.46
N ILE A 137 18.30 1.32 10.09
CA ILE A 137 17.47 2.54 10.01
C ILE A 137 18.22 3.75 10.59
N ILE A 138 18.91 3.60 11.71
CA ILE A 138 19.72 4.66 12.33
C ILE A 138 20.84 5.09 11.39
N ILE A 139 21.57 4.14 10.80
CA ILE A 139 22.68 4.41 9.86
C ILE A 139 22.17 5.18 8.62
N PHE A 140 21.06 4.74 8.01
CA PHE A 140 20.47 5.43 6.86
C PHE A 140 19.95 6.83 7.20
N SER A 141 19.38 7.01 8.40
CA SER A 141 18.90 8.31 8.89
C SER A 141 20.08 9.26 9.13
N PHE A 142 21.17 8.76 9.70
CA PHE A 142 22.39 9.54 9.94
C PHE A 142 23.09 9.90 8.62
N ALA A 143 23.16 8.97 7.67
CA ALA A 143 23.69 9.22 6.33
C ALA A 143 22.85 10.27 5.57
N SER A 144 21.52 10.20 5.66
CA SER A 144 20.63 11.21 5.07
C SER A 144 20.84 12.59 5.71
N TYR A 145 20.99 12.65 7.04
CA TYR A 145 21.26 13.89 7.75
C TYR A 145 22.59 14.53 7.34
N ILE A 146 23.67 13.76 7.20
CA ILE A 146 24.97 14.26 6.74
C ILE A 146 24.88 14.79 5.29
N ILE A 147 24.21 14.06 4.39
CA ILE A 147 24.04 14.47 2.99
C ILE A 147 23.23 15.77 2.87
N GLU A 148 22.19 15.92 3.68
CA GLU A 148 21.34 17.11 3.68
C GLU A 148 22.09 18.33 4.25
N LYS A 149 22.89 18.13 5.30
CA LYS A 149 23.74 19.18 5.88
C LYS A 149 24.91 19.60 4.97
N ALA A 150 25.43 18.69 4.14
CA ALA A 150 26.48 18.99 3.17
C ALA A 150 25.98 19.77 1.92
N LYS A 151 24.66 19.92 1.75
CA LYS A 151 24.03 20.69 0.66
C LYS A 151 23.58 22.10 1.07
N GLN A 152 23.62 22.44 2.36
CA GLN A 152 23.40 23.79 2.88
C GLN A 152 24.72 24.56 2.90
#